data_AF-A0A963RPR0-F1
#
_entry.id   AF-A0A963RPR0-F1
#
_cell.length_a   1.000
_cell.length_b   1.000
_cell.length_c   1.000
_cell.angle_alpha   90.00
_cell.angle_beta   90.00
_cell.angle_gamma   90.00
#
_symmetry.space_group_name_H-M   'P 1'
#
loop_
_entity.id
_entity.type
_entity.pdbx_description
1 polymer ?
#
loop_
_entity_poly.entity_id
_entity_poly.type
_entity_poly.pdbx_seq_one_letter_code
_entity_poly.pdbx_strand_id
1 'polypeptide(L)'
;ARARESLGQVSITELAGGGKATRNAILEELRGGYDVLYLVAHGKLASGRPVVFLETPEGTADPVPGEQFVADINSLQQRPALIVLASCQSAGQGEDASSRDEGALAALGPRLAAAGIPAVIGMQGNVSMETVVQFMPVFFRELQRDGVIDRAMSVARGAVSSRADWWTPVLFMRLKSGRLWYAPGFGDRRVSMEKWPGLLANIESGRCTPIIGPGLLETLIGTRREIAQRWAETYHFPMAPHQRDDLAQVAQYLAVQQGELFPRDELTRYLRGQMLQLLQPAPGSPQSRATLDELFTTLGKQRWQAGSDEPHWVLANLPLPIYVTTDPSSMIEEALRAAGKQPEIALCPWNDRMELAPSIFERDPDYEPSVERP
;
A
#
# COMPACT_ATOMS: atom_id res chain seq x y z
N ALA A 1 -3.33 -3.90 -33.58
CA ALA A 1 -4.49 -3.15 -34.16
C ALA A 1 -5.74 -3.22 -33.28
N ARG A 2 -6.37 -4.39 -33.10
CA ARG A 2 -7.70 -4.52 -32.43
C ARG A 2 -7.74 -4.16 -30.93
N ALA A 3 -6.66 -4.42 -30.18
CA ALA A 3 -6.53 -3.98 -28.79
C ALA A 3 -6.44 -2.44 -28.68
N ARG A 4 -5.82 -1.77 -29.67
CA ARG A 4 -5.69 -0.31 -29.68
C ARG A 4 -7.05 0.38 -29.86
N GLU A 5 -7.90 -0.15 -30.74
CA GLU A 5 -9.27 0.34 -30.94
C GLU A 5 -10.14 0.21 -29.68
N SER A 6 -9.84 -0.78 -28.82
CA SER A 6 -10.63 -1.07 -27.62
C SER A 6 -10.32 -0.17 -26.43
N LEU A 7 -9.19 0.55 -26.46
CA LEU A 7 -8.70 1.35 -25.34
C LEU A 7 -9.10 2.83 -25.43
N GLY A 8 -9.71 3.26 -26.55
CA GLY A 8 -10.26 4.60 -26.71
C GLY A 8 -9.23 5.72 -26.53
N GLN A 9 -9.44 6.59 -25.54
CA GLN A 9 -8.56 7.75 -25.24
C GLN A 9 -7.40 7.41 -24.28
N VAL A 10 -7.28 6.18 -23.80
CA VAL A 10 -6.17 5.77 -22.92
C VAL A 10 -4.86 5.84 -23.72
N SER A 11 -3.82 6.47 -23.16
CA SER A 11 -2.48 6.47 -23.77
C SER A 11 -1.96 5.04 -23.90
N ILE A 12 -1.66 4.62 -25.13
CA ILE A 12 -1.28 3.24 -25.43
C ILE A 12 0.21 3.18 -25.79
N THR A 13 0.97 2.46 -24.98
CA THR A 13 2.28 1.95 -25.40
C THR A 13 2.12 0.49 -25.79
N GLU A 14 2.45 0.16 -27.04
CA GLU A 14 2.58 -1.24 -27.43
C GLU A 14 3.91 -1.76 -26.87
N LEU A 15 3.82 -2.47 -25.74
CA LEU A 15 5.00 -3.00 -25.04
C LEU A 15 5.76 -4.01 -25.91
N ALA A 16 5.02 -4.81 -26.69
CA ALA A 16 5.57 -5.72 -27.68
C ALA A 16 4.49 -6.24 -28.66
N GLY A 17 4.88 -6.50 -29.91
CA GLY A 17 4.02 -7.10 -30.93
C GLY A 17 4.81 -7.62 -32.13
N GLY A 18 4.25 -8.64 -32.82
CA GLY A 18 4.79 -9.19 -34.06
C GLY A 18 6.14 -9.91 -33.93
N GLY A 19 6.21 -10.99 -33.13
CA GLY A 19 7.43 -11.79 -32.97
C GLY A 19 8.43 -11.24 -31.96
N LYS A 20 7.99 -10.34 -31.06
CA LYS A 20 8.84 -9.65 -30.06
C LYS A 20 8.23 -9.61 -28.65
N ALA A 21 7.07 -10.23 -28.41
CA ALA A 21 6.38 -10.30 -27.12
C ALA A 21 7.02 -11.33 -26.18
N THR A 22 8.34 -11.19 -25.99
CA THR A 22 9.09 -12.02 -25.06
C THR A 22 8.79 -11.62 -23.62
N ARG A 23 8.85 -12.59 -22.71
CA ARG A 23 8.70 -12.35 -21.26
C ARG A 23 9.62 -11.23 -20.76
N ASN A 24 10.88 -11.25 -21.17
CA ASN A 24 11.87 -10.26 -20.74
C ASN A 24 11.56 -8.86 -21.26
N ALA A 25 11.13 -8.74 -22.52
CA ALA A 25 10.76 -7.44 -23.10
C ALA A 25 9.54 -6.83 -22.40
N ILE A 26 8.51 -7.65 -22.12
CA ILE A 26 7.32 -7.20 -21.38
C ILE A 26 7.70 -6.71 -19.98
N LEU A 27 8.55 -7.45 -19.27
CA LEU A 27 8.96 -7.08 -17.91
C LEU A 27 9.87 -5.87 -17.87
N GLU A 28 10.79 -5.73 -18.83
CA GLU A 28 11.64 -4.54 -18.93
C GLU A 28 10.79 -3.28 -19.10
N GLU A 29 9.82 -3.35 -20.02
CA GLU A 29 8.96 -2.20 -20.28
C GLU A 29 8.06 -1.90 -19.08
N LEU A 30 7.47 -2.92 -18.44
CA LEU A 30 6.62 -2.72 -17.26
C LEU A 30 7.33 -2.02 -16.08
N ARG A 31 8.67 -2.05 -16.01
CA ARG A 31 9.43 -1.27 -15.01
C ARG A 31 9.32 0.24 -15.21
N GLY A 32 8.97 0.70 -16.41
CA GLY A 32 8.68 2.10 -16.71
C GLY A 32 7.44 2.66 -16.00
N GLY A 33 6.62 1.80 -15.40
CA GLY A 33 5.40 2.19 -14.68
C GLY A 33 4.19 2.31 -15.60
N TYR A 34 3.23 1.40 -15.45
CA TYR A 34 2.01 1.35 -16.25
C TYR A 34 0.80 1.07 -15.36
N ASP A 35 -0.29 1.80 -15.55
CA ASP A 35 -1.53 1.61 -14.80
C ASP A 35 -2.31 0.37 -15.25
N VAL A 36 -2.24 0.04 -16.53
CA VAL A 36 -2.99 -1.06 -17.16
C VAL A 36 -2.06 -1.93 -18.00
N LEU A 37 -2.03 -3.22 -17.71
CA LEU A 37 -1.44 -4.22 -18.60
C LEU A 37 -2.56 -4.96 -19.34
N TYR A 38 -2.62 -4.78 -20.65
CA TYR A 38 -3.52 -5.55 -21.52
C TYR A 38 -2.70 -6.62 -22.25
N LEU A 39 -2.89 -7.89 -21.88
CA LEU A 39 -2.20 -9.02 -22.48
C LEU A 39 -3.16 -9.84 -23.38
N VAL A 40 -2.87 -9.88 -24.68
CA VAL A 40 -3.48 -10.80 -25.63
C VAL A 40 -2.52 -11.94 -25.88
N ALA A 41 -2.88 -13.15 -25.45
CA ALA A 41 -2.02 -14.33 -25.57
C ALA A 41 -2.84 -15.61 -25.55
N HIS A 42 -2.30 -16.70 -26.07
CA HIS A 42 -2.89 -18.01 -25.80
C HIS A 42 -2.64 -18.41 -24.35
N GLY A 43 -3.60 -19.10 -23.75
CA GLY A 43 -3.53 -19.56 -22.37
C GLY A 43 -4.22 -20.91 -22.23
N LYS A 44 -3.76 -21.69 -21.24
CA LYS A 44 -4.40 -22.96 -20.87
C LYS A 44 -4.16 -23.27 -19.40
N LEU A 45 -5.05 -24.05 -18.82
CA LEU A 45 -4.79 -24.80 -17.59
C LEU A 45 -4.30 -26.20 -17.97
N ALA A 46 -3.01 -26.47 -17.75
CA ALA A 46 -2.41 -27.77 -18.00
C ALA A 46 -2.12 -28.46 -16.67
N SER A 47 -2.77 -29.61 -16.43
CA SER A 47 -2.63 -30.38 -15.19
C SER A 47 -2.86 -29.54 -13.93
N GLY A 48 -3.87 -28.67 -13.95
CA GLY A 48 -4.19 -27.77 -12.84
C GLY A 48 -3.26 -26.57 -12.68
N ARG A 49 -2.29 -26.36 -13.58
CA ARG A 49 -1.37 -25.21 -13.56
C ARG A 49 -1.61 -24.28 -14.75
N PRO A 50 -1.63 -22.95 -14.53
CA PRO A 50 -1.84 -22.00 -15.61
C PRO A 50 -0.57 -21.86 -16.45
N VAL A 51 -0.72 -21.80 -17.77
CA VAL A 51 0.36 -21.51 -18.72
C VAL A 51 -0.11 -20.40 -19.65
N VAL A 52 0.71 -19.37 -19.81
CA VAL A 52 0.54 -18.31 -20.82
C VAL A 52 1.59 -18.48 -21.91
N PHE A 53 1.18 -18.43 -23.16
CA PHE A 53 2.09 -18.57 -24.29
C PHE A 53 2.51 -17.19 -24.78
N LEU A 54 3.78 -16.87 -24.58
CA LEU A 54 4.45 -15.67 -25.08
C LEU A 54 5.31 -16.04 -26.30
N GLU A 55 6.20 -15.15 -26.72
CA GLU A 55 7.11 -15.40 -27.84
C GLU A 55 8.56 -15.60 -27.34
N THR A 56 9.31 -16.50 -27.98
CA THR A 56 10.78 -16.54 -27.86
C THR A 56 11.41 -15.40 -28.67
N PRO A 57 12.69 -15.05 -28.48
CA PRO A 57 13.38 -14.06 -29.32
C PRO A 57 13.37 -14.41 -30.82
N GLU A 58 13.18 -15.68 -31.17
CA GLU A 58 13.07 -16.21 -32.53
C GLU A 58 11.62 -16.16 -33.08
N GLY A 59 10.66 -15.63 -32.31
CA GLY A 59 9.26 -15.50 -32.72
C GLY A 59 8.46 -16.81 -32.66
N THR A 60 8.94 -17.82 -31.92
CA THR A 60 8.22 -19.08 -31.69
C THR A 60 7.45 -19.04 -30.36
N ALA A 61 6.53 -19.98 -30.13
CA ALA A 61 5.74 -20.00 -28.90
C ALA A 61 6.60 -20.37 -27.67
N ASP A 62 6.59 -19.51 -26.65
CA ASP A 62 7.25 -19.71 -25.35
C ASP A 62 6.20 -20.01 -24.26
N PRO A 63 6.07 -21.26 -23.78
CA PRO A 63 5.15 -21.60 -22.71
C PRO A 63 5.68 -21.12 -21.35
N VAL A 64 5.12 -20.03 -20.84
CA VAL A 64 5.49 -19.46 -19.53
C VAL A 64 4.56 -19.99 -18.44
N PRO A 65 5.10 -20.68 -17.41
CA PRO A 65 4.31 -21.07 -16.23
C PRO A 65 3.72 -19.84 -15.54
N GLY A 66 2.43 -19.90 -15.18
CA GLY A 66 1.74 -18.76 -14.59
C GLY A 66 2.30 -18.39 -13.21
N GLU A 67 2.87 -19.33 -12.46
CA GLU A 67 3.59 -19.03 -11.22
C GLU A 67 4.80 -18.13 -11.46
N GLN A 68 5.53 -18.38 -12.55
CA GLN A 68 6.66 -17.54 -12.95
C GLN A 68 6.16 -16.14 -13.32
N PHE A 69 5.13 -16.05 -14.16
CA PHE A 69 4.57 -14.76 -14.57
C PHE A 69 4.04 -13.95 -13.37
N VAL A 70 3.38 -14.60 -12.41
CA VAL A 70 2.93 -13.97 -11.17
C VAL A 70 4.10 -13.46 -10.34
N ALA A 71 5.17 -14.26 -10.18
CA ALA A 71 6.36 -13.85 -9.45
C ALA A 71 7.02 -12.62 -10.10
N ASP A 72 7.04 -12.58 -11.43
CA ASP A 72 7.62 -11.47 -12.17
C ASP A 72 6.85 -10.17 -11.99
N ILE A 73 5.51 -10.22 -12.12
CA ILE A 73 4.65 -9.07 -11.87
C ILE A 73 4.77 -8.60 -10.42
N ASN A 74 4.88 -9.53 -9.46
CA ASN A 74 5.05 -9.23 -8.04
C ASN A 74 6.40 -8.54 -7.73
N SER A 75 7.41 -8.72 -8.59
CA SER A 75 8.72 -8.08 -8.46
C SER A 75 8.77 -6.62 -8.95
N LEU A 76 7.72 -6.14 -9.63
CA LEU A 76 7.64 -4.77 -10.11
C LEU A 76 7.50 -3.78 -8.94
N GLN A 77 8.28 -2.70 -8.99
CA GLN A 77 8.19 -1.56 -8.05
C GLN A 77 6.82 -0.88 -8.14
N GLN A 78 6.35 -0.64 -9.36
CA GLN A 78 5.01 -0.15 -9.64
C GLN A 78 4.25 -1.23 -10.40
N ARG A 79 3.24 -1.80 -9.74
CA ARG A 79 2.40 -2.84 -10.33
C ARG A 79 1.21 -2.21 -11.04
N PRO A 80 0.75 -2.78 -12.16
CA PRO A 80 -0.49 -2.33 -12.78
C PRO A 80 -1.67 -2.38 -11.80
N ALA A 81 -2.50 -1.34 -11.82
CA ALA A 81 -3.75 -1.32 -11.07
C ALA A 81 -4.77 -2.30 -11.69
N LEU A 82 -4.70 -2.48 -13.01
CA LEU A 82 -5.52 -3.40 -13.78
C LEU A 82 -4.67 -4.29 -14.69
N ILE A 83 -4.93 -5.59 -14.65
CA ILE A 83 -4.45 -6.53 -15.67
C ILE A 83 -5.64 -7.10 -16.44
N VAL A 84 -5.62 -7.00 -17.77
CA VAL A 84 -6.59 -7.62 -18.67
C VAL A 84 -5.93 -8.79 -19.38
N LEU A 85 -6.36 -10.01 -19.05
CA LEU A 85 -5.93 -11.24 -19.69
C LEU A 85 -6.95 -11.62 -20.77
N ALA A 86 -6.74 -11.13 -21.99
CA ALA A 86 -7.46 -11.59 -23.16
C ALA A 86 -6.87 -12.92 -23.65
N SER A 87 -6.96 -13.93 -22.78
CA SER A 87 -6.32 -15.23 -22.92
C SER A 87 -7.25 -16.34 -22.41
N CYS A 88 -7.44 -17.39 -23.21
CA CYS A 88 -8.33 -18.50 -22.87
C CYS A 88 -7.95 -19.14 -21.52
N GLN A 89 -8.96 -19.54 -20.75
CA GLN A 89 -8.84 -20.23 -19.46
C GLN A 89 -8.05 -19.48 -18.38
N SER A 90 -7.76 -18.19 -18.58
CA SER A 90 -7.07 -17.36 -17.60
C SER A 90 -7.87 -17.14 -16.30
N ALA A 91 -9.18 -17.41 -16.32
CA ALA A 91 -10.05 -17.42 -15.14
C ALA A 91 -10.57 -18.81 -14.73
N GLY A 92 -10.04 -19.90 -15.32
CA GLY A 92 -10.51 -21.27 -15.08
C GLY A 92 -11.13 -21.92 -16.30
N GLN A 93 -11.40 -23.22 -16.24
CA GLN A 93 -12.09 -23.96 -17.31
C GLN A 93 -13.62 -23.88 -17.20
N GLY A 94 -14.14 -23.52 -16.02
CA GLY A 94 -15.57 -23.41 -15.77
C GLY A 94 -16.24 -24.72 -15.32
N GLU A 95 -15.47 -25.79 -15.13
CA GLU A 95 -15.94 -27.08 -14.59
C GLU A 95 -15.73 -27.20 -13.06
N ASP A 96 -15.31 -26.12 -12.38
CA ASP A 96 -14.86 -26.11 -10.98
C ASP A 96 -16.00 -26.11 -9.95
N ALA A 97 -17.04 -26.91 -10.17
CA ALA A 97 -17.93 -27.33 -9.10
C ALA A 97 -17.33 -28.58 -8.44
N SER A 98 -16.61 -28.39 -7.31
CA SER A 98 -16.31 -29.40 -6.28
C SER A 98 -14.94 -30.11 -6.20
N SER A 99 -13.81 -29.51 -6.59
CA SER A 99 -12.51 -30.02 -6.08
C SER A 99 -12.17 -29.40 -4.71
N ARG A 100 -11.81 -30.26 -3.74
CA ARG A 100 -11.42 -29.87 -2.37
C ARG A 100 -10.02 -29.25 -2.29
N ASP A 101 -9.31 -29.13 -3.41
CA ASP A 101 -7.96 -28.59 -3.50
C ASP A 101 -7.89 -27.49 -4.59
N GLU A 102 -7.66 -26.25 -4.16
CA GLU A 102 -7.20 -25.09 -4.96
C GLU A 102 -7.88 -24.74 -6.30
N GLY A 103 -9.01 -25.34 -6.69
CA GLY A 103 -9.60 -25.21 -8.03
C GLY A 103 -9.84 -23.76 -8.50
N ALA A 104 -10.43 -22.92 -7.64
CA ALA A 104 -10.70 -21.51 -7.98
C ALA A 104 -9.43 -20.62 -8.01
N LEU A 105 -8.32 -21.06 -7.39
CA LEU A 105 -7.03 -20.35 -7.38
C LEU A 105 -6.00 -20.98 -8.33
N ALA A 106 -6.38 -22.01 -9.09
CA ALA A 106 -5.51 -22.63 -10.08
C ALA A 106 -5.23 -21.69 -11.27
N ALA A 107 -6.20 -20.88 -11.68
CA ALA A 107 -6.08 -20.02 -12.85
C ALA A 107 -5.18 -18.79 -12.64
N LEU A 108 -4.67 -18.22 -13.74
CA LEU A 108 -3.73 -17.10 -13.70
C LEU A 108 -4.34 -15.83 -13.07
N GLY A 109 -5.58 -15.50 -13.41
CA GLY A 109 -6.29 -14.31 -12.95
C GLY A 109 -6.42 -14.22 -11.42
N PRO A 110 -7.01 -15.24 -10.75
CA PRO A 110 -7.07 -15.31 -9.29
C PRO A 110 -5.70 -15.24 -8.62
N ARG A 111 -4.66 -15.86 -9.19
CA ARG A 111 -3.29 -15.80 -8.65
C ARG A 111 -2.69 -14.41 -8.71
N LEU A 112 -2.87 -13.69 -9.82
CA LEU A 112 -2.45 -12.28 -9.93
C LEU A 112 -3.20 -11.38 -8.95
N ALA A 113 -4.51 -11.58 -8.80
CA ALA A 113 -5.29 -10.87 -7.79
C ALA A 113 -4.74 -11.18 -6.39
N ALA A 114 -4.52 -12.46 -6.04
CA ALA A 114 -3.95 -12.88 -4.75
C ALA A 114 -2.53 -12.34 -4.50
N ALA A 115 -1.72 -12.14 -5.55
CA ALA A 115 -0.39 -11.54 -5.49
C ALA A 115 -0.39 -10.01 -5.29
N GLY A 116 -1.58 -9.37 -5.24
CA GLY A 116 -1.72 -7.96 -4.85
C GLY A 116 -2.10 -7.04 -6.00
N ILE A 117 -2.42 -7.56 -7.18
CA ILE A 117 -3.00 -6.75 -8.25
C ILE A 117 -4.42 -6.33 -7.84
N PRO A 118 -4.76 -5.02 -7.86
CA PRO A 118 -6.06 -4.54 -7.38
C PRO A 118 -7.26 -5.14 -8.13
N ALA A 119 -7.15 -5.23 -9.46
CA ALA A 119 -8.15 -5.86 -10.30
C ALA A 119 -7.55 -6.62 -11.49
N VAL A 120 -8.10 -7.79 -11.79
CA VAL A 120 -7.70 -8.64 -12.90
C VAL A 120 -8.94 -9.10 -13.65
N ILE A 121 -8.97 -8.88 -14.97
CA ILE A 121 -9.96 -9.45 -15.86
C ILE A 121 -9.35 -10.69 -16.51
N GLY A 122 -10.03 -11.83 -16.38
CA GLY A 122 -9.66 -13.08 -17.05
C GLY A 122 -10.83 -13.66 -17.83
N MET A 123 -10.57 -14.75 -18.55
CA MET A 123 -11.55 -15.44 -19.38
C MET A 123 -11.79 -16.84 -18.82
N GLN A 124 -13.04 -17.14 -18.45
CA GLN A 124 -13.49 -18.46 -18.03
C GLN A 124 -13.78 -19.32 -19.27
N GLY A 125 -13.02 -20.38 -19.45
CA GLY A 125 -13.07 -21.21 -20.65
C GLY A 125 -12.51 -20.49 -21.88
N ASN A 126 -13.01 -20.85 -23.06
CA ASN A 126 -12.58 -20.27 -24.33
C ASN A 126 -13.44 -19.04 -24.67
N VAL A 127 -12.79 -17.94 -25.03
CA VAL A 127 -13.46 -16.71 -25.49
C VAL A 127 -13.26 -16.54 -27.00
N SER A 128 -14.30 -16.13 -27.70
CA SER A 128 -14.22 -15.73 -29.10
C SER A 128 -13.63 -14.32 -29.21
N MET A 129 -12.81 -14.10 -30.23
CA MET A 129 -12.23 -12.78 -30.48
C MET A 129 -13.30 -11.72 -30.80
N GLU A 130 -14.42 -12.12 -31.39
CA GLU A 130 -15.56 -11.23 -31.63
C GLU A 130 -16.14 -10.68 -30.32
N THR A 131 -16.29 -11.53 -29.30
CA THR A 131 -16.76 -11.11 -27.97
C THR A 131 -15.78 -10.12 -27.35
N VAL A 132 -14.47 -10.39 -27.39
CA VAL A 132 -13.45 -9.46 -26.86
C VAL A 132 -13.49 -8.10 -27.55
N VAL A 133 -13.62 -8.08 -28.88
CA VAL A 133 -13.67 -6.86 -29.70
C VAL A 133 -14.91 -6.01 -29.41
N GLN A 134 -16.04 -6.62 -29.05
CA GLN A 134 -17.25 -5.88 -28.67
C GLN A 134 -17.26 -5.49 -27.19
N PHE A 135 -16.77 -6.36 -26.32
CA PHE A 135 -16.76 -6.18 -24.87
C PHE A 135 -15.81 -5.06 -24.43
N MET A 136 -14.55 -5.10 -24.89
CA MET A 136 -13.48 -4.26 -24.34
C MET A 136 -13.68 -2.76 -24.59
N PRO A 137 -14.12 -2.30 -25.78
CA PRO A 137 -14.43 -0.88 -25.98
C PRO A 137 -15.53 -0.36 -25.05
N VAL A 138 -16.55 -1.18 -24.75
CA VAL A 138 -17.62 -0.82 -23.82
C VAL A 138 -17.07 -0.75 -22.40
N PHE A 139 -16.30 -1.76 -22.00
CA PHE A 139 -15.67 -1.82 -20.69
C PHE A 139 -14.79 -0.59 -20.43
N PHE A 140 -13.84 -0.27 -21.31
CA PHE A 140 -12.92 0.86 -21.09
C PHE A 140 -13.62 2.21 -21.14
N ARG A 141 -14.68 2.36 -21.94
CA ARG A 141 -15.50 3.57 -21.95
C ARG A 141 -16.24 3.77 -20.62
N GLU A 142 -16.89 2.72 -20.11
CA GLU A 142 -17.61 2.80 -18.83
C GLU A 142 -16.66 2.91 -17.63
N LEU A 143 -15.47 2.31 -17.71
CA LEU A 143 -14.43 2.44 -16.69
C LEU A 143 -13.90 3.88 -16.62
N GLN A 144 -13.70 4.54 -17.77
CA GLN A 144 -13.26 5.94 -17.81
C GLN A 144 -14.34 6.91 -17.31
N ARG A 145 -15.61 6.50 -17.31
CA ARG A 145 -16.73 7.35 -16.87
C ARG A 145 -16.67 7.69 -15.38
N ASP A 146 -16.31 6.74 -14.52
CA ASP A 146 -16.25 6.98 -13.07
C ASP A 146 -15.28 6.09 -12.28
N GLY A 147 -14.56 5.19 -12.96
CA GLY A 147 -13.58 4.29 -12.35
C GLY A 147 -14.17 3.06 -11.65
N VAL A 148 -15.50 2.85 -11.69
CA VAL A 148 -16.16 1.72 -10.99
C VAL A 148 -16.13 0.47 -11.88
N ILE A 149 -15.19 -0.43 -11.60
CA ILE A 149 -14.80 -1.51 -12.52
C ILE A 149 -15.83 -2.64 -12.64
N ASP A 150 -16.48 -3.03 -11.54
CA ASP A 150 -17.52 -4.05 -11.51
C ASP A 150 -18.80 -3.59 -12.25
N ARG A 151 -19.14 -2.30 -12.13
CA ARG A 151 -20.18 -1.69 -12.98
C ARG A 151 -19.79 -1.72 -14.45
N ALA A 152 -18.56 -1.30 -14.78
CA ALA A 152 -18.07 -1.33 -16.17
C ALA A 152 -18.12 -2.74 -16.77
N MET A 153 -17.74 -3.76 -16.00
CA MET A 153 -17.87 -5.18 -16.37
C MET A 153 -19.33 -5.56 -16.63
N SER A 154 -20.25 -5.16 -15.76
CA SER A 154 -21.67 -5.49 -15.89
C SER A 154 -22.28 -4.90 -17.17
N VAL A 155 -21.98 -3.63 -17.47
CA VAL A 155 -22.44 -2.98 -18.70
C VAL A 155 -21.80 -3.62 -19.95
N ALA A 156 -20.50 -3.92 -19.91
CA ALA A 156 -19.81 -4.56 -21.02
C ALA A 156 -20.32 -5.98 -21.30
N ARG A 157 -20.64 -6.78 -20.27
CA ARG A 157 -21.30 -8.08 -20.42
C ARG A 157 -22.69 -7.93 -21.06
N GLY A 158 -23.46 -6.92 -20.66
CA GLY A 158 -24.76 -6.62 -21.24
C GLY A 158 -24.69 -6.35 -22.75
N ALA A 159 -23.64 -5.64 -23.20
CA ALA A 159 -23.43 -5.33 -24.62
C ALA A 159 -23.14 -6.56 -25.50
N VAL A 160 -22.65 -7.65 -24.91
CA VAL A 160 -22.38 -8.92 -25.61
C VAL A 160 -23.34 -10.04 -25.21
N SER A 161 -24.44 -9.72 -24.51
CA SER A 161 -25.38 -10.71 -23.92
C SER A 161 -26.03 -11.66 -24.92
N SER A 162 -26.09 -11.31 -26.21
CA SER A 162 -26.61 -12.18 -27.27
C SER A 162 -25.60 -13.22 -27.77
N ARG A 163 -24.33 -13.15 -27.33
CA ARG A 163 -23.27 -14.08 -27.74
C ARG A 163 -23.20 -15.29 -26.81
N ALA A 164 -22.83 -16.46 -27.30
CA ALA A 164 -22.82 -17.69 -26.50
C ALA A 164 -21.78 -17.66 -25.34
N ASP A 165 -20.69 -16.92 -25.51
CA ASP A 165 -19.56 -16.77 -24.58
C ASP A 165 -19.60 -15.42 -23.82
N TRP A 166 -20.78 -14.79 -23.71
CA TRP A 166 -20.96 -13.50 -23.02
C TRP A 166 -20.51 -13.50 -21.55
N TRP A 167 -20.61 -14.67 -20.89
CA TRP A 167 -20.32 -14.89 -19.48
C TRP A 167 -18.82 -15.10 -19.19
N THR A 168 -18.03 -15.35 -20.23
CA THR A 168 -16.61 -15.72 -20.14
C THR A 168 -15.72 -14.66 -19.50
N PRO A 169 -15.84 -13.34 -19.77
CA PRO A 169 -15.01 -12.33 -19.09
C PRO A 169 -15.38 -12.24 -17.61
N VAL A 170 -14.47 -12.57 -16.70
CA VAL A 170 -14.65 -12.58 -15.24
C VAL A 170 -13.69 -11.57 -14.60
N LEU A 171 -14.17 -10.89 -13.55
CA LEU A 171 -13.41 -9.93 -12.77
C LEU A 171 -13.02 -10.54 -11.42
N PHE A 172 -11.73 -10.53 -11.12
CA PHE A 172 -11.18 -10.75 -9.79
C PHE A 172 -10.70 -9.43 -9.24
N MET A 173 -11.17 -9.01 -8.08
CA MET A 173 -10.75 -7.75 -7.49
C MET A 173 -10.66 -7.84 -5.96
N ARG A 174 -9.84 -6.95 -5.41
CA ARG A 174 -9.67 -6.78 -3.96
C ARG A 174 -10.21 -5.44 -3.46
N LEU A 175 -10.81 -4.68 -4.38
CA LEU A 175 -11.29 -3.32 -4.16
C LEU A 175 -12.65 -3.34 -3.49
N LYS A 176 -12.74 -2.92 -2.23
CA LYS A 176 -14.01 -2.84 -1.49
C LYS A 176 -15.04 -1.92 -2.18
N SER A 177 -14.57 -0.85 -2.82
CA SER A 177 -15.42 0.14 -3.50
C SER A 177 -15.57 -0.11 -5.01
N GLY A 178 -14.86 -1.09 -5.58
CA GLY A 178 -14.78 -1.28 -7.03
C GLY A 178 -14.09 -0.13 -7.78
N ARG A 179 -13.56 0.89 -7.11
CA ARG A 179 -12.93 2.05 -7.75
C ARG A 179 -11.46 1.75 -8.07
N LEU A 180 -11.15 1.63 -9.36
CA LEU A 180 -9.80 1.34 -9.85
C LEU A 180 -8.85 2.52 -9.67
N TRP A 181 -9.35 3.73 -9.98
CA TRP A 181 -8.62 4.97 -9.80
C TRP A 181 -8.83 5.46 -8.38
N TYR A 182 -7.97 4.99 -7.48
CA TYR A 182 -7.92 5.45 -6.11
C TYR A 182 -6.68 6.34 -5.94
N ALA A 183 -6.88 7.64 -5.79
CA ALA A 183 -5.86 8.53 -5.27
C ALA A 183 -5.97 8.49 -3.73
N PRO A 184 -5.01 7.89 -3.00
CA PRO A 184 -4.99 7.99 -1.54
C PRO A 184 -4.83 9.46 -1.17
N GLY A 185 -5.81 10.02 -0.45
CA GLY A 185 -5.74 11.40 0.02
C GLY A 185 -7.11 12.01 0.27
N PHE A 186 -7.12 13.16 0.93
CA PHE A 186 -8.28 14.05 1.00
C PHE A 186 -8.44 14.77 -0.35
N GLY A 187 -8.75 14.04 -1.43
CA GLY A 187 -8.98 14.61 -2.78
C GLY A 187 -7.71 15.02 -3.55
N ASP A 188 -7.90 15.29 -4.85
CA ASP A 188 -6.86 15.80 -5.76
C ASP A 188 -6.31 17.15 -5.25
N ARG A 189 -5.02 17.44 -5.43
CA ARG A 189 -4.32 18.62 -4.86
C ARG A 189 -4.96 19.97 -5.22
N ARG A 190 -5.87 20.00 -6.20
CA ARG A 190 -6.64 21.18 -6.63
C ARG A 190 -8.08 21.25 -6.08
N VAL A 191 -8.62 20.12 -5.59
CA VAL A 191 -10.02 19.96 -5.12
C VAL A 191 -10.07 19.53 -3.64
N SER A 192 -8.89 19.39 -3.01
CA SER A 192 -8.65 18.73 -1.72
C SER A 192 -9.35 19.35 -0.50
N MET A 193 -9.88 20.57 -0.63
CA MET A 193 -10.56 21.26 0.47
C MET A 193 -12.08 21.08 0.48
N GLU A 194 -12.70 20.40 -0.49
CA GLU A 194 -14.17 20.25 -0.52
C GLU A 194 -14.74 19.55 0.72
N LYS A 195 -13.99 18.58 1.29
CA LYS A 195 -14.39 17.89 2.52
C LYS A 195 -13.88 18.55 3.79
N TRP A 196 -13.06 19.60 3.66
CA TRP A 196 -12.45 20.29 4.79
C TRP A 196 -13.49 20.88 5.76
N PRO A 197 -14.57 21.54 5.29
CA PRO A 197 -15.62 22.02 6.20
C PRO A 197 -16.27 20.88 7.01
N GLY A 198 -16.50 19.72 6.40
CA GLY A 198 -17.07 18.56 7.08
C GLY A 198 -16.13 17.95 8.11
N LEU A 199 -14.83 17.92 7.82
CA LEU A 199 -13.81 17.50 8.78
C LEU A 199 -13.75 18.45 9.97
N LEU A 200 -13.67 19.77 9.73
CA LEU A 200 -13.66 20.78 10.79
C LEU A 200 -14.90 20.67 11.67
N ALA A 201 -16.09 20.54 11.06
CA ALA A 201 -17.33 20.34 11.81
C ALA A 201 -17.33 19.07 12.67
N ASN A 202 -16.71 17.98 12.20
CA ASN A 202 -16.56 16.76 13.00
C ASN A 202 -15.56 16.94 14.15
N ILE A 203 -14.47 17.68 13.95
CA ILE A 203 -13.51 18.00 15.00
C ILE A 203 -14.17 18.87 16.07
N GLU A 204 -14.82 19.96 15.67
CA GLU A 204 -15.52 20.90 16.57
C GLU A 204 -16.63 20.23 17.39
N SER A 205 -17.24 19.18 16.85
CA SER A 205 -18.30 18.41 17.52
C SER A 205 -17.81 17.15 18.23
N GLY A 206 -16.50 16.93 18.34
CA GLY A 206 -15.92 15.77 19.02
C GLY A 206 -16.11 14.42 18.29
N ARG A 207 -16.60 14.43 17.05
CA ARG A 207 -16.83 13.23 16.22
C ARG A 207 -15.59 12.84 15.41
N CYS A 208 -14.43 12.89 16.04
CA CYS A 208 -13.14 12.56 15.44
C CYS A 208 -12.25 11.84 16.45
N THR A 209 -11.55 10.80 15.99
CA THR A 209 -10.51 10.12 16.76
C THR A 209 -9.22 10.21 15.95
N PRO A 210 -8.23 11.02 16.39
CA PRO A 210 -6.94 11.12 15.71
C PRO A 210 -6.18 9.80 15.84
N ILE A 211 -5.63 9.32 14.72
CA ILE A 211 -4.70 8.20 14.67
C ILE A 211 -3.33 8.78 14.30
N ILE A 212 -2.42 8.78 15.27
CA ILE A 212 -1.12 9.41 15.19
C ILE A 212 -0.07 8.37 14.82
N GLY A 213 0.61 8.60 13.71
CA GLY A 213 1.69 7.74 13.22
C GLY A 213 3.07 8.28 13.59
N PRO A 214 4.12 7.44 13.57
CA PRO A 214 5.50 7.89 13.78
C PRO A 214 6.01 8.88 12.72
N GLY A 215 5.24 9.08 11.63
CA GLY A 215 5.54 10.06 10.59
C GLY A 215 5.55 11.51 11.09
N LEU A 216 4.87 11.82 12.21
CA LEU A 216 4.91 13.17 12.80
C LEU A 216 6.32 13.55 13.29
N LEU A 217 7.16 12.56 13.60
CA LEU A 217 8.53 12.77 14.05
C LEU A 217 9.53 13.01 12.91
N GLU A 218 9.14 12.83 11.63
CA GLU A 218 10.10 12.88 10.51
C GLU A 218 10.85 14.23 10.42
N THR A 219 10.23 15.32 10.87
CA THR A 219 10.88 16.65 10.93
C THR A 219 11.93 16.79 12.05
N LEU A 220 12.01 15.82 12.96
CA LEU A 220 12.97 15.76 14.06
C LEU A 220 14.06 14.71 13.80
N ILE A 221 13.69 13.57 13.22
CA ILE A 221 14.56 12.39 13.14
C ILE A 221 14.73 11.84 11.72
N GLY A 222 14.16 12.49 10.72
CA GLY A 222 14.16 11.99 9.34
C GLY A 222 13.15 10.86 9.11
N THR A 223 13.03 10.46 7.85
CA THR A 223 12.14 9.38 7.42
C THR A 223 12.76 8.01 7.68
N ARG A 224 11.92 6.97 7.80
CA ARG A 224 12.42 5.58 7.90
C ARG A 224 13.31 5.17 6.72
N ARG A 225 13.06 5.74 5.53
CA ARG A 225 13.86 5.49 4.33
C ARG A 225 15.26 6.05 4.46
N GLU A 226 15.40 7.25 5.02
CA GLU A 226 16.70 7.88 5.27
C GLU A 226 17.51 7.10 6.32
N ILE A 227 16.86 6.61 7.37
CA ILE A 227 17.50 5.73 8.36
C ILE A 227 18.02 4.46 7.68
N ALA A 228 17.16 3.80 6.88
CA ALA A 228 17.50 2.58 6.16
C ALA A 228 18.68 2.79 5.19
N GLN A 229 18.64 3.85 4.39
CA GLN A 229 19.70 4.17 3.44
C GLN A 229 21.03 4.42 4.14
N ARG A 230 21.02 5.21 5.22
CA ARG A 230 22.24 5.49 6.00
C ARG A 230 22.83 4.22 6.61
N TRP A 231 21.99 3.33 7.15
CA TRP A 231 22.44 2.05 7.67
C TRP A 231 22.96 1.14 6.56
N ALA A 232 22.27 1.08 5.43
CA ALA A 232 22.68 0.29 4.28
C ALA A 232 24.05 0.73 3.74
N GLU A 233 24.31 2.04 3.69
CA GLU A 233 25.62 2.59 3.32
C GLU A 233 26.69 2.28 4.37
N THR A 234 26.41 2.57 5.65
CA THR A 234 27.36 2.43 6.75
C THR A 234 27.82 0.97 6.94
N TYR A 235 26.88 0.03 6.86
CA TYR A 235 27.11 -1.40 7.10
C TYR A 235 27.18 -2.22 5.81
N HIS A 236 27.32 -1.55 4.66
CA HIS A 236 27.55 -2.17 3.36
C HIS A 236 26.51 -3.25 3.00
N PHE A 237 25.22 -2.93 3.18
CA PHE A 237 24.13 -3.84 2.87
C PHE A 237 24.18 -4.26 1.38
N PRO A 238 24.30 -5.57 1.07
CA PRO A 238 24.72 -6.03 -0.26
C PRO A 238 23.60 -6.04 -1.30
N MET A 239 22.37 -5.70 -0.94
CA MET A 239 21.21 -5.76 -1.85
C MET A 239 21.13 -4.54 -2.79
N ALA A 240 20.26 -4.65 -3.79
CA ALA A 240 20.07 -3.63 -4.83
C ALA A 240 19.54 -2.31 -4.24
N PRO A 241 19.78 -1.14 -4.88
CA PRO A 241 19.44 0.17 -4.33
C PRO A 241 18.00 0.34 -3.84
N HIS A 242 17.02 -0.25 -4.53
CA HIS A 242 15.60 -0.20 -4.19
C HIS A 242 15.21 -1.09 -2.99
N GLN A 243 16.15 -1.86 -2.45
CA GLN A 243 15.99 -2.65 -1.23
C GLN A 243 16.72 -2.00 -0.05
N ARG A 244 17.53 -0.95 -0.32
CA ARG A 244 18.33 -0.25 0.69
C ARG A 244 17.54 0.79 1.48
N ASP A 245 16.30 1.08 1.09
CA ASP A 245 15.40 2.01 1.77
C ASP A 245 14.31 1.31 2.62
N ASP A 246 14.31 -0.03 2.68
CA ASP A 246 13.49 -0.82 3.59
C ASP A 246 14.21 -1.02 4.93
N LEU A 247 13.79 -0.26 5.95
CA LEU A 247 14.39 -0.33 7.29
C LEU A 247 14.26 -1.71 7.94
N ALA A 248 13.17 -2.44 7.70
CA ALA A 248 13.00 -3.77 8.29
C ALA A 248 13.98 -4.77 7.69
N GLN A 249 14.16 -4.73 6.37
CA GLN A 249 15.10 -5.61 5.68
C GLN A 249 16.56 -5.31 6.07
N VAL A 250 16.92 -4.02 6.09
CA VAL A 250 18.26 -3.59 6.54
C VAL A 250 18.48 -3.96 8.01
N ALA A 251 17.51 -3.73 8.89
CA ALA A 251 17.63 -4.10 10.30
C ALA A 251 17.79 -5.61 10.50
N GLN A 252 17.08 -6.44 9.73
CA GLN A 252 17.23 -7.90 9.78
C GLN A 252 18.64 -8.34 9.35
N TYR A 253 19.19 -7.73 8.30
CA TYR A 253 20.58 -7.98 7.91
C TYR A 253 21.57 -7.61 9.02
N LEU A 254 21.39 -6.45 9.64
CA LEU A 254 22.22 -6.02 10.76
C LEU A 254 22.08 -6.95 11.97
N ALA A 255 20.88 -7.43 12.28
CA ALA A 255 20.67 -8.38 13.37
C ALA A 255 21.46 -9.68 13.16
N VAL A 256 21.53 -10.16 11.91
CA VAL A 256 22.28 -11.37 11.56
C VAL A 256 23.79 -11.13 11.59
N GLN A 257 24.27 -9.99 11.09
CA GLN A 257 25.70 -9.70 10.96
C GLN A 257 26.35 -9.19 12.26
N GLN A 258 25.63 -8.38 13.03
CA GLN A 258 26.15 -7.65 14.20
C GLN A 258 25.55 -8.14 15.52
N GLY A 259 24.52 -8.99 15.46
CA GLY A 259 23.83 -9.53 16.63
C GLY A 259 22.43 -8.96 16.83
N GLU A 260 21.58 -9.74 17.50
CA GLU A 260 20.14 -9.51 17.60
C GLU A 260 19.75 -8.12 18.15
N LEU A 261 20.48 -7.62 19.16
CA LEU A 261 20.19 -6.32 19.79
C LEU A 261 20.75 -5.12 19.03
N PHE A 262 21.67 -5.35 18.08
CA PHE A 262 22.40 -4.27 17.42
C PHE A 262 21.50 -3.25 16.71
N PRO A 263 20.46 -3.63 15.93
CA PRO A 263 19.60 -2.66 15.26
C PRO A 263 18.87 -1.74 16.25
N ARG A 264 18.49 -2.25 17.43
CA ARG A 264 17.85 -1.45 18.47
C ARG A 264 18.80 -0.39 19.04
N ASP A 265 20.03 -0.80 19.32
CA ASP A 265 21.05 0.11 19.86
C ASP A 265 21.49 1.15 18.83
N GLU A 266 21.62 0.75 17.56
CA GLU A 266 21.94 1.65 16.47
C GLU A 266 20.80 2.65 16.19
N LEU A 267 19.53 2.21 16.28
CA LEU A 267 18.39 3.13 16.16
C LEU A 267 18.41 4.15 17.28
N THR A 268 18.63 3.69 18.51
CA THR A 268 18.73 4.56 19.69
C THR A 268 19.85 5.59 19.51
N ARG A 269 21.02 5.16 19.03
CA ARG A 269 22.18 6.01 18.75
C ARG A 269 21.88 7.04 17.65
N TYR A 270 21.26 6.61 16.56
CA TYR A 270 20.88 7.47 15.45
C TYR A 270 19.90 8.56 15.89
N LEU A 271 18.79 8.17 16.54
CA LEU A 271 17.75 9.09 16.99
C LEU A 271 18.33 10.13 17.96
N ARG A 272 19.11 9.66 18.95
CA ARG A 272 19.82 10.54 19.87
C ARG A 272 20.72 11.53 19.13
N GLY A 273 21.49 11.06 18.15
CA GLY A 273 22.38 11.88 17.36
C GLY A 273 21.65 13.01 16.62
N GLN A 274 20.53 12.70 15.95
CA GLN A 274 19.70 13.69 15.26
C GLN A 274 19.18 14.76 16.23
N MET A 275 18.66 14.34 17.37
CA MET A 275 18.04 15.25 18.34
C MET A 275 19.08 16.14 19.03
N LEU A 276 20.25 15.60 19.37
CA LEU A 276 21.36 16.41 19.92
C LEU A 276 21.90 17.39 18.88
N GLN A 277 21.91 17.03 17.59
CA GLN A 277 22.29 17.94 16.52
C GLN A 277 21.30 19.11 16.38
N LEU A 278 20.00 18.86 16.59
CA LEU A 278 18.98 19.91 16.61
C LEU A 278 19.07 20.80 17.87
N LEU A 279 19.26 20.20 19.04
CA LEU A 279 19.32 20.92 20.33
C LEU A 279 20.63 21.68 20.54
N GLN A 280 21.73 21.24 19.94
CA GLN A 280 23.09 21.75 20.13
C GLN A 280 23.44 22.07 21.60
N PRO A 281 23.23 21.12 22.54
CA PRO A 281 23.41 21.41 23.94
C PRO A 281 24.90 21.56 24.30
N ALA A 282 25.20 22.37 25.32
CA ALA A 282 26.57 22.52 25.80
C ALA A 282 27.14 21.15 26.28
N PRO A 283 28.44 20.87 26.05
CA PRO A 283 29.08 19.64 26.52
C PRO A 283 28.89 19.45 28.04
N GLY A 284 28.44 18.27 28.46
CA GLY A 284 28.23 17.94 29.88
C GLY A 284 26.93 18.47 30.49
N SER A 285 26.10 19.17 29.72
CA SER A 285 24.76 19.59 30.15
C SER A 285 23.82 18.42 30.44
N PRO A 286 22.75 18.59 31.25
CA PRO A 286 21.74 17.55 31.48
C PRO A 286 21.17 16.98 30.17
N GLN A 287 20.93 17.83 29.17
CA GLN A 287 20.41 17.43 27.86
C GLN A 287 21.35 16.46 27.13
N SER A 288 22.67 16.60 27.31
CA SER A 288 23.64 15.65 26.71
C SER A 288 23.55 14.24 27.30
N ARG A 289 22.94 14.08 28.49
CA ARG A 289 22.74 12.82 29.21
C ARG A 289 21.27 12.36 29.29
N ALA A 290 20.35 13.19 28.78
CA ALA A 290 18.92 12.94 28.82
C ALA A 290 18.54 11.64 28.08
N THR A 291 17.42 11.01 28.43
CA THR A 291 16.85 9.86 27.69
C THR A 291 16.31 10.30 26.32
N LEU A 292 15.98 9.35 25.43
CA LEU A 292 15.36 9.70 24.14
C LEU A 292 14.05 10.46 24.34
N ASP A 293 13.22 10.01 25.28
CA ASP A 293 11.92 10.61 25.52
C ASP A 293 12.03 12.03 26.10
N GLU A 294 12.99 12.26 27.01
CA GLU A 294 13.33 13.59 27.50
C GLU A 294 13.79 14.53 26.38
N LEU A 295 14.55 14.02 25.40
CA LEU A 295 14.96 14.81 24.23
C LEU A 295 13.75 15.16 23.35
N PHE A 296 12.82 14.23 23.14
CA PHE A 296 11.63 14.43 22.30
C PHE A 296 10.74 15.50 22.91
N THR A 297 10.39 15.32 24.18
CA THR A 297 9.56 16.25 24.94
C THR A 297 10.21 17.63 25.07
N THR A 298 11.54 17.71 25.22
CA THR A 298 12.26 19.00 25.23
C THR A 298 12.17 19.73 23.88
N LEU A 299 12.43 19.03 22.77
CA LEU A 299 12.33 19.61 21.42
C LEU A 299 10.90 20.03 21.08
N GLY A 300 9.92 19.19 21.42
CA GLY A 300 8.50 19.51 21.28
C GLY A 300 8.15 20.81 22.02
N LYS A 301 8.48 20.88 23.32
CA LYS A 301 8.27 22.07 24.16
C LYS A 301 8.84 23.34 23.54
N GLN A 302 10.09 23.30 23.06
CA GLN A 302 10.70 24.45 22.41
C GLN A 302 9.94 24.90 21.16
N ARG A 303 9.50 23.95 20.33
CA ARG A 303 8.77 24.26 19.08
C ARG A 303 7.44 24.92 19.36
N TRP A 304 6.56 24.30 20.16
CA TRP A 304 5.24 24.88 20.38
C TRP A 304 5.24 26.13 21.27
N GLN A 305 6.23 26.31 22.16
CA GLN A 305 6.43 27.59 22.87
C GLN A 305 6.84 28.73 21.92
N ALA A 306 7.50 28.43 20.81
CA ALA A 306 7.83 29.41 19.78
C ALA A 306 6.63 29.78 18.88
N GLY A 307 5.42 29.33 19.21
CA GLY A 307 4.21 29.57 18.41
C GLY A 307 4.21 28.83 17.08
N SER A 308 4.92 27.69 17.00
CA SER A 308 5.00 26.91 15.76
C SER A 308 3.73 26.08 15.51
N ASP A 309 3.55 25.67 14.27
CA ASP A 309 2.60 24.66 13.78
C ASP A 309 3.02 23.22 14.17
N GLU A 310 3.56 23.05 15.38
CA GLU A 310 4.01 21.72 15.83
C GLU A 310 2.78 20.79 15.92
N PRO A 311 2.81 19.63 15.22
CA PRO A 311 1.63 18.78 15.08
C PRO A 311 0.99 18.31 16.39
N HIS A 312 1.78 17.94 17.39
CA HIS A 312 1.27 17.45 18.67
C HIS A 312 0.61 18.56 19.47
N TRP A 313 1.15 19.78 19.42
CA TRP A 313 0.52 20.96 20.01
C TRP A 313 -0.81 21.30 19.35
N VAL A 314 -0.88 21.29 18.02
CA VAL A 314 -2.13 21.50 17.28
C VAL A 314 -3.17 20.46 17.69
N LEU A 315 -2.79 19.18 17.72
CA LEU A 315 -3.67 18.08 18.12
C LEU A 315 -4.13 18.18 19.58
N ALA A 316 -3.25 18.59 20.48
CA ALA A 316 -3.55 18.74 21.91
C ALA A 316 -4.60 19.83 22.17
N ASN A 317 -4.65 20.87 21.34
CA ASN A 317 -5.62 21.96 21.45
C ASN A 317 -6.98 21.64 20.81
N LEU A 318 -7.16 20.48 20.19
CA LEU A 318 -8.46 20.06 19.65
C LEU A 318 -9.39 19.58 20.78
N PRO A 319 -10.72 19.77 20.65
CA PRO A 319 -11.69 19.33 21.66
C PRO A 319 -12.02 17.83 21.49
N LEU A 320 -11.00 16.97 21.54
CA LEU A 320 -11.12 15.54 21.29
C LEU A 320 -10.81 14.73 22.56
N PRO A 321 -11.62 13.70 22.87
CA PRO A 321 -11.47 12.93 24.11
C PRO A 321 -10.60 11.68 23.96
N ILE A 322 -10.23 11.26 22.75
CA ILE A 322 -9.49 10.01 22.53
C ILE A 322 -8.45 10.23 21.44
N TYR A 323 -7.22 9.80 21.69
CA TYR A 323 -6.11 9.80 20.75
C TYR A 323 -5.53 8.40 20.66
N VAL A 324 -5.38 7.87 19.45
CA VAL A 324 -4.71 6.59 19.22
C VAL A 324 -3.34 6.87 18.63
N THR A 325 -2.27 6.40 19.25
CA THR A 325 -0.92 6.69 18.80
C THR A 325 -0.09 5.43 18.57
N THR A 326 0.67 5.45 17.48
CA THR A 326 1.79 4.55 17.19
C THR A 326 3.13 5.32 17.17
N ASP A 327 3.08 6.61 17.53
CA ASP A 327 4.27 7.40 17.83
C ASP A 327 4.97 6.82 19.06
N PRO A 328 6.28 6.52 19.00
CA PRO A 328 7.02 5.91 20.11
C PRO A 328 7.41 6.90 21.22
N SER A 329 7.08 8.19 21.09
CA SER A 329 7.42 9.25 22.06
C SER A 329 6.23 9.69 22.91
N SER A 330 6.52 10.32 24.05
CA SER A 330 5.51 10.93 24.93
C SER A 330 5.07 12.34 24.49
N MET A 331 5.32 12.76 23.24
CA MET A 331 5.08 14.15 22.82
C MET A 331 3.61 14.54 22.83
N ILE A 332 2.68 13.66 22.42
CA ILE A 332 1.24 13.98 22.48
C ILE A 332 0.76 14.11 23.92
N GLU A 333 1.22 13.24 24.81
CA GLU A 333 0.90 13.28 26.23
C GLU A 333 1.34 14.62 26.82
N GLU A 334 2.58 15.00 26.57
CA GLU A 334 3.15 16.22 27.13
C GLU A 334 2.54 17.48 26.54
N ALA A 335 2.15 17.45 25.26
CA ALA A 335 1.39 18.53 24.62
C ALA A 335 -0.02 18.67 25.23
N LEU A 336 -0.71 17.56 25.51
CA LEU A 336 -2.02 17.56 26.20
C LEU A 336 -1.91 18.14 27.61
N ARG A 337 -0.89 17.74 28.38
CA ARG A 337 -0.60 18.31 29.71
C ARG A 337 -0.32 19.82 29.61
N ALA A 338 0.48 20.23 28.63
CA ALA A 338 0.78 21.65 28.39
C ALA A 338 -0.45 22.47 27.97
N ALA A 339 -1.43 21.85 27.30
CA ALA A 339 -2.71 22.45 26.96
C ALA A 339 -3.72 22.46 28.14
N GLY A 340 -3.31 22.03 29.33
CA GLY A 340 -4.14 22.04 30.54
C GLY A 340 -5.03 20.82 30.73
N LYS A 341 -4.82 19.75 29.96
CA LYS A 341 -5.56 18.48 30.06
C LYS A 341 -4.85 17.47 30.97
N GLN A 342 -5.56 16.42 31.37
CA GLN A 342 -5.07 15.34 32.23
C GLN A 342 -5.13 14.00 31.47
N PRO A 343 -4.21 13.73 30.54
CA PRO A 343 -4.28 12.52 29.72
C PRO A 343 -4.08 11.24 30.54
N GLU A 344 -4.87 10.21 30.23
CA GLU A 344 -4.74 8.86 30.77
C GLU A 344 -4.20 7.91 29.69
N ILE A 345 -3.10 7.22 29.99
CA ILE A 345 -2.43 6.35 29.03
C ILE A 345 -2.92 4.92 29.20
N ALA A 346 -3.39 4.33 28.11
CA ALA A 346 -3.70 2.90 28.03
C ALA A 346 -2.91 2.26 26.89
N LEU A 347 -2.21 1.17 27.20
CA LEU A 347 -1.55 0.34 26.20
C LEU A 347 -2.51 -0.77 25.74
N CYS A 348 -2.61 -1.00 24.44
CA CYS A 348 -3.36 -2.12 23.91
C CYS A 348 -2.48 -3.39 23.94
N PRO A 349 -2.76 -4.39 24.79
CA PRO A 349 -1.99 -5.62 24.82
C PRO A 349 -2.26 -6.42 23.56
N TRP A 350 -1.26 -6.55 22.69
CA TRP A 350 -1.36 -7.35 21.46
C TRP A 350 -0.45 -8.59 21.47
N ASN A 351 0.41 -8.74 22.49
CA ASN A 351 1.20 -9.94 22.73
C ASN A 351 1.59 -10.08 24.23
N ASP A 352 2.01 -11.29 24.62
CA ASP A 352 2.34 -11.66 26.00
C ASP A 352 3.66 -11.07 26.53
N ARG A 353 4.43 -10.37 25.69
CA ARG A 353 5.74 -9.79 26.05
C ARG A 353 5.64 -8.33 26.49
N MET A 354 4.46 -7.72 26.43
CA MET A 354 4.27 -6.35 26.90
C MET A 354 4.17 -6.34 28.42
N GLU A 355 5.08 -5.63 29.10
CA GLU A 355 4.91 -5.30 30.52
C GLU A 355 3.73 -4.33 30.63
N LEU A 356 2.65 -4.78 31.27
CA LEU A 356 1.42 -4.01 31.40
C LEU A 356 1.44 -3.26 32.73
N ALA A 357 1.50 -1.93 32.64
CA ALA A 357 0.95 -1.11 33.71
C ALA A 357 -0.58 -1.33 33.74
N PRO A 358 -1.23 -1.38 34.93
CA PRO A 358 -2.67 -1.52 35.02
C PRO A 358 -3.38 -0.42 34.23
N SER A 359 -4.30 -0.81 33.36
CA SER A 359 -5.05 0.12 32.52
C SER A 359 -5.88 1.07 33.39
N ILE A 360 -6.16 2.30 32.91
CA ILE A 360 -7.09 3.19 33.61
C ILE A 360 -8.45 2.53 33.83
N PHE A 361 -8.93 1.73 32.87
CA PHE A 361 -10.21 1.01 32.97
C PHE A 361 -10.21 -0.10 34.03
N GLU A 362 -9.03 -0.57 34.47
CA GLU A 362 -8.92 -1.51 35.60
C GLU A 362 -8.86 -0.79 36.94
N ARG A 363 -8.24 0.40 36.96
CA ARG A 363 -8.08 1.23 38.16
C ARG A 363 -9.36 2.03 38.48
N ASP A 364 -10.08 2.43 37.46
CA ASP A 364 -11.30 3.24 37.49
C ASP A 364 -12.29 2.72 36.42
N PRO A 365 -13.12 1.71 36.75
CA PRO A 365 -14.05 1.10 35.81
C PRO A 365 -15.13 2.05 35.25
N ASP A 366 -15.39 3.16 35.95
CA ASP A 366 -16.35 4.19 35.56
C ASP A 366 -15.70 5.31 34.72
N TYR A 367 -14.41 5.17 34.37
CA TYR A 367 -13.70 6.13 33.54
C TYR A 367 -14.27 6.19 32.12
N GLU A 368 -14.79 7.37 31.75
CA GLU A 368 -15.12 7.72 30.37
C GLU A 368 -14.17 8.82 29.87
N PRO A 369 -13.47 8.61 28.74
CA PRO A 369 -12.59 9.63 28.16
C PRO A 369 -13.36 10.92 27.85
N SER A 370 -12.75 12.06 28.19
CA SER A 370 -13.33 13.40 28.05
C SER A 370 -12.30 14.38 27.47
N VAL A 371 -12.72 15.59 27.10
CA VAL A 371 -11.79 16.60 26.55
C VAL A 371 -10.76 17.03 27.61
N GLU A 372 -11.20 17.13 28.86
CA GLU A 372 -10.38 17.53 30.00
C GLU A 372 -9.47 16.39 30.49
N ARG A 373 -9.97 15.15 30.39
CA ARG A 373 -9.27 13.92 30.79
C ARG A 373 -9.32 12.91 29.63
N PRO A 374 -8.51 13.12 28.57
CA PRO A 374 -8.53 12.30 27.36
C PRO A 374 -7.78 10.98 27.50
#